data_AF-A0A925LJ25-F1
#
_entry.id   AF-A0A925LJ25-F1
#
_cell.length_a   1.000
_cell.length_b   1.000
_cell.length_c   1.000
_cell.angle_alpha   90.00
_cell.angle_beta   90.00
_cell.angle_gamma   90.00
#
_symmetry.space_group_name_H-M   'P 1'
#
loop_
_entity.id
_entity.type
_entity.pdbx_description
1 polymer ?
#
loop_
_entity_poly.entity_id
_entity_poly.type
_entity_poly.pdbx_seq_one_letter_code
_entity_poly.pdbx_strand_id
1 'polypeptide(L)'
;MLEQVYYPFGQLPKRAIEGVCITTNQQDHWAVAYSTFILSKQAGFDIEFQHDDQPLKDAMLYILPSIKGVWGIPRHRWMEILNKVKEGATLYISIEDGYVADFEEVTGLKVQTRYRRSGVVETVIGGTHLNFNALIKLAMEATRAQVLGTEKDGNPIFATSAYGKGRVFFMAMRLFYRTEFIGAKSRRMMQ
;
A
#
# COMPACT_ATOMS: atom_id res chain seq x y z
N MET A 1 4.96 -46.58 -20.00
CA MET A 1 4.86 -46.79 -18.55
C MET A 1 5.26 -45.45 -17.93
N LEU A 2 4.31 -44.65 -17.46
CA LEU A 2 4.60 -43.32 -16.92
C LEU A 2 5.10 -43.48 -15.49
N GLU A 3 6.33 -43.01 -15.23
CA GLU A 3 6.89 -42.97 -13.88
C GLU A 3 6.02 -42.07 -12.99
N GLN A 4 5.44 -42.66 -11.94
CA GLN A 4 4.79 -41.91 -10.87
C GLN A 4 5.86 -41.14 -10.10
N VAL A 5 5.89 -39.82 -10.27
CA VAL A 5 6.71 -38.92 -9.45
C VAL A 5 6.19 -38.98 -8.01
N TYR A 6 6.86 -39.76 -7.17
CA TYR A 6 6.60 -39.87 -5.74
C TYR A 6 7.21 -38.66 -5.02
N TYR A 7 6.39 -37.69 -4.64
CA TYR A 7 6.82 -36.62 -3.74
C TYR A 7 6.92 -37.17 -2.31
N PRO A 8 8.03 -36.96 -1.57
CA PRO A 8 8.27 -37.55 -0.24
C PRO A 8 7.40 -36.95 0.89
N PHE A 9 6.36 -36.20 0.55
CA PHE A 9 5.43 -35.58 1.49
C PHE A 9 3.99 -35.81 0.99
N GLY A 10 3.16 -36.45 1.81
CA GLY A 10 1.80 -36.85 1.42
C GLY A 10 0.85 -35.67 1.15
N GLN A 11 1.08 -34.53 1.80
CA GLN A 11 0.34 -33.29 1.57
C GLN A 11 1.29 -32.11 1.65
N LEU A 12 1.15 -31.16 0.71
CA LEU A 12 1.90 -29.91 0.75
C LEU A 12 1.51 -29.11 1.99
N PRO A 13 2.45 -28.40 2.64
CA PRO A 13 2.14 -27.52 3.74
C PRO A 13 1.14 -26.45 3.29
N LYS A 14 0.28 -26.01 4.22
CA LYS A 14 -0.57 -24.84 3.96
C LYS A 14 0.31 -23.65 3.58
N ARG A 15 -0.14 -22.88 2.59
CA ARG A 15 0.53 -21.64 2.17
C ARG A 15 0.76 -20.75 3.39
N ALA A 16 2.00 -20.29 3.59
CA ALA A 16 2.29 -19.25 4.56
C ALA A 16 1.59 -17.96 4.12
N ILE A 17 0.88 -17.31 5.05
CA ILE A 17 0.17 -16.05 4.82
C ILE A 17 0.64 -15.11 5.92
N GLU A 18 1.25 -14.00 5.52
CA GLU A 18 1.90 -13.04 6.42
C GLU A 18 1.09 -11.76 6.58
N GLY A 19 0.13 -11.51 5.68
CA GLY A 19 -0.74 -10.34 5.76
C GLY A 19 -2.08 -10.49 5.06
N VAL A 20 -2.97 -9.56 5.37
CA VAL A 20 -4.34 -9.49 4.84
C VAL A 20 -4.50 -8.20 4.05
N CYS A 21 -4.80 -8.33 2.76
CA CYS A 21 -5.19 -7.23 1.90
C CYS A 21 -6.71 -7.05 1.94
N ILE A 22 -7.16 -5.87 2.33
CA ILE A 22 -8.57 -5.53 2.49
C ILE A 22 -8.99 -4.60 1.36
N THR A 23 -9.94 -5.03 0.53
CA THR A 23 -10.47 -4.22 -0.58
C THR A 23 -11.79 -3.56 -0.21
N THR A 24 -12.11 -2.44 -0.86
CA THR A 24 -13.31 -1.61 -0.60
C THR A 24 -14.09 -1.34 -1.87
N ASN A 25 -15.41 -1.18 -1.76
CA ASN A 25 -16.37 -1.15 -2.87
C ASN A 25 -16.15 -0.08 -3.96
N GLN A 26 -15.35 0.96 -3.73
CA GLN A 26 -15.13 2.03 -4.71
C GLN A 26 -13.89 1.83 -5.57
N GLN A 27 -13.17 0.73 -5.41
CA GLN A 27 -11.91 0.48 -6.12
C GLN A 27 -12.14 -0.34 -7.40
N ASP A 28 -11.18 -0.27 -8.32
CA ASP A 28 -11.00 -1.36 -9.27
C ASP A 28 -10.40 -2.55 -8.52
N HIS A 29 -11.27 -3.41 -7.98
CA HIS A 29 -10.87 -4.51 -7.09
C HIS A 29 -9.83 -5.40 -7.76
N TRP A 30 -9.98 -5.68 -9.06
CA TRP A 30 -9.05 -6.54 -9.80
C TRP A 30 -7.69 -5.89 -9.97
N ALA A 31 -7.64 -4.66 -10.48
CA ALA A 31 -6.37 -3.97 -10.70
C ALA A 31 -5.61 -3.77 -9.39
N VAL A 32 -6.31 -3.39 -8.32
CA VAL A 32 -5.70 -3.14 -6.99
C VAL A 32 -5.26 -4.45 -6.33
N ALA A 33 -6.11 -5.48 -6.30
CA ALA A 33 -5.76 -6.77 -5.70
C ALA A 33 -4.60 -7.44 -6.45
N TYR A 34 -4.65 -7.45 -7.79
CA TYR A 34 -3.57 -8.00 -8.60
C TYR A 34 -2.25 -7.25 -8.41
N SER A 35 -2.28 -5.92 -8.43
CA SER A 35 -1.07 -5.11 -8.20
C SER A 35 -0.47 -5.38 -6.82
N THR A 36 -1.32 -5.45 -5.79
CA THR A 36 -0.90 -5.72 -4.41
C THR A 36 -0.32 -7.13 -4.27
N PHE A 37 -0.94 -8.13 -4.93
CA PHE A 37 -0.41 -9.49 -4.98
C PHE A 37 1.00 -9.53 -5.58
N ILE A 38 1.18 -8.96 -6.78
CA ILE A 38 2.49 -8.97 -7.44
C ILE A 38 3.55 -8.26 -6.60
N LEU A 39 3.21 -7.10 -6.04
CA LEU A 39 4.14 -6.34 -5.19
C LEU A 39 4.48 -7.09 -3.89
N SER A 40 3.52 -7.79 -3.27
CA SER A 40 3.80 -8.63 -2.10
C SER A 40 4.78 -9.76 -2.42
N LYS A 41 4.60 -10.41 -3.58
CA LYS A 41 5.51 -11.45 -4.07
C LYS A 41 6.91 -10.91 -4.35
N GLN A 42 7.02 -9.73 -4.95
CA GLN A 42 8.31 -9.06 -5.17
C GLN A 42 8.98 -8.65 -3.86
N ALA A 43 8.20 -8.31 -2.84
CA ALA A 43 8.68 -8.02 -1.50
C ALA A 43 8.97 -9.29 -0.66
N GLY A 44 8.74 -10.48 -1.21
CA GLY A 44 9.12 -11.76 -0.60
C GLY A 44 8.13 -12.29 0.44
N PHE A 45 6.89 -11.79 0.47
CA PHE A 45 5.86 -12.26 1.41
C PHE A 45 4.54 -12.60 0.72
N ASP A 46 3.71 -13.36 1.43
CA ASP A 46 2.43 -13.85 0.96
C ASP A 46 1.26 -13.18 1.68
N ILE A 47 0.21 -12.86 0.91
CA ILE A 47 -1.02 -12.25 1.42
C ILE A 47 -2.25 -13.08 1.09
N GLU A 48 -3.28 -12.90 1.91
CA GLU A 48 -4.65 -13.28 1.56
C GLU A 48 -5.52 -12.05 1.38
N PHE A 49 -6.66 -12.26 0.72
CA PHE A 49 -7.64 -11.20 0.48
C PHE A 49 -8.85 -11.37 1.40
N GLN A 50 -9.42 -10.24 1.79
CA GLN A 50 -10.75 -10.15 2.38
C GLN A 50 -11.43 -8.87 1.87
N HIS A 51 -12.75 -8.87 1.86
CA HIS A 51 -13.52 -7.64 1.67
C HIS A 51 -13.75 -6.93 3.01
N ASP A 52 -14.08 -5.64 2.98
CA ASP A 52 -14.25 -4.81 4.16
C ASP A 52 -15.53 -5.11 4.96
N ASP A 53 -16.50 -5.83 4.37
CA ASP A 53 -17.75 -6.28 4.98
C ASP A 53 -17.68 -7.68 5.64
N GLN A 54 -16.60 -8.44 5.39
CA GLN A 54 -16.37 -9.77 5.97
C GLN A 54 -15.74 -9.63 7.35
N PRO A 55 -15.86 -10.56 8.32
CA PRO A 55 -15.14 -10.48 9.60
C PRO A 55 -13.62 -10.31 9.44
N LEU A 56 -12.99 -9.49 10.29
CA LEU A 56 -11.55 -9.20 10.20
C LEU A 56 -10.75 -10.47 10.50
N LYS A 57 -9.95 -10.91 9.54
CA LYS A 57 -8.98 -11.98 9.75
C LYS A 57 -7.85 -11.51 10.66
N ASP A 58 -7.37 -12.41 11.51
CA ASP A 58 -6.22 -12.14 12.39
C ASP A 58 -4.92 -12.17 11.57
N ALA A 59 -4.11 -11.11 11.67
CA ALA A 59 -2.86 -10.98 10.94
C ALA A 59 -1.91 -9.97 11.60
N MET A 60 -0.61 -10.11 11.33
CA MET A 60 0.40 -9.15 11.77
C MET A 60 0.62 -8.01 10.76
N LEU A 61 0.08 -8.13 9.55
CA LEU A 61 0.13 -7.11 8.51
C LEU A 61 -1.26 -6.93 7.89
N TYR A 62 -1.75 -5.69 7.89
CA TYR A 62 -2.96 -5.26 7.20
C TYR A 62 -2.60 -4.30 6.08
N ILE A 63 -3.15 -4.51 4.89
CA ILE A 63 -2.88 -3.71 3.70
C ILE A 63 -4.21 -3.11 3.23
N LEU A 64 -4.28 -1.78 3.18
CA LEU A 64 -5.37 -1.00 2.61
C LEU A 64 -4.86 -0.32 1.32
N PRO A 65 -4.83 -1.04 0.20
CA PRO A 65 -4.22 -0.54 -1.02
C PRO A 65 -5.16 0.42 -1.75
N SER A 66 -4.66 1.56 -2.22
CA SER A 66 -5.32 2.47 -3.16
C SER A 66 -6.75 2.90 -2.75
N ILE A 67 -6.96 3.29 -1.49
CA ILE A 67 -8.27 3.75 -0.99
C ILE A 67 -8.80 4.86 -1.91
N LYS A 68 -10.05 4.69 -2.34
CA LYS A 68 -10.70 5.52 -3.35
C LYS A 68 -12.07 6.01 -2.87
N GLY A 69 -12.40 7.24 -3.24
CA GLY A 69 -13.70 7.83 -2.99
C GLY A 69 -13.98 8.18 -1.52
N VAL A 70 -15.21 8.60 -1.26
CA VAL A 70 -15.60 9.19 0.03
C VAL A 70 -15.93 8.17 1.11
N TRP A 71 -16.17 6.91 0.74
CA TRP A 71 -16.69 5.89 1.66
C TRP A 71 -15.61 5.04 2.34
N GLY A 72 -14.33 5.26 2.02
CA GLY A 72 -13.17 4.76 2.78
C GLY A 72 -13.30 3.31 3.26
N ILE A 73 -12.80 3.05 4.47
CA ILE A 73 -13.05 1.81 5.21
C ILE A 73 -14.22 2.05 6.18
N PRO A 74 -15.21 1.14 6.28
CA PRO A 74 -16.28 1.25 7.26
C PRO A 74 -15.74 1.43 8.69
N ARG A 75 -16.37 2.31 9.48
CA ARG A 75 -15.88 2.70 10.81
C ARG A 75 -15.60 1.51 11.73
N HIS A 76 -16.50 0.53 11.78
CA HIS A 76 -16.32 -0.65 12.64
C HIS A 76 -15.04 -1.42 12.25
N ARG A 77 -14.84 -1.67 10.95
CA ARG A 77 -13.63 -2.32 10.42
C ARG A 77 -12.38 -1.50 10.65
N TRP A 78 -12.46 -0.19 10.47
CA TRP A 78 -11.36 0.73 10.75
C TRP A 78 -10.89 0.62 12.21
N MET A 79 -11.82 0.62 13.16
CA MET A 79 -11.50 0.48 14.58
C MET A 79 -10.90 -0.90 14.92
N GLU A 80 -11.41 -1.99 14.33
CA GLU A 80 -10.84 -3.33 14.51
C GLU A 80 -9.39 -3.41 14.04
N ILE A 81 -9.08 -2.84 12.86
CA ILE A 81 -7.72 -2.76 12.33
C ILE A 81 -6.83 -1.94 13.26
N LEU A 82 -7.28 -0.74 13.67
CA LEU A 82 -6.49 0.12 14.55
C LEU A 82 -6.21 -0.52 15.91
N ASN A 83 -7.14 -1.32 16.45
CA ASN A 83 -6.91 -2.09 17.67
C ASN A 83 -5.80 -3.13 17.48
N LYS A 84 -5.82 -3.88 16.37
CA LYS A 84 -4.74 -4.83 16.04
C LYS A 84 -3.38 -4.15 15.89
N VAL A 85 -3.35 -2.96 15.27
CA VAL A 85 -2.12 -2.16 15.15
C VAL A 85 -1.64 -1.70 16.54
N LYS A 86 -2.54 -1.21 17.39
CA LYS A 86 -2.19 -0.83 18.77
C LYS A 86 -1.58 -1.99 19.56
N GLU A 87 -2.02 -3.22 19.29
CA GLU A 87 -1.52 -4.45 19.90
C GLU A 87 -0.18 -4.94 19.34
N GLY A 88 0.22 -4.47 18.16
CA GLY A 88 1.54 -4.78 17.57
C GLY A 88 1.55 -5.05 16.07
N ALA A 89 0.39 -5.10 15.40
CA ALA A 89 0.33 -5.32 13.96
C ALA A 89 0.86 -4.11 13.17
N THR A 90 1.21 -4.34 11.91
CA THR A 90 1.58 -3.30 10.95
C THR A 90 0.40 -3.01 10.03
N LEU A 91 0.15 -1.72 9.76
CA LEU A 91 -0.85 -1.26 8.81
C LEU A 91 -0.17 -0.49 7.69
N TYR A 92 -0.36 -0.94 6.45
CA TYR A 92 -0.01 -0.19 5.27
C TYR A 92 -1.27 0.41 4.64
N ILE A 93 -1.19 1.69 4.29
CA ILE A 93 -2.26 2.45 3.65
C ILE A 93 -1.70 3.10 2.40
N SER A 94 -2.40 2.97 1.29
CA SER A 94 -2.19 3.87 0.16
C SER A 94 -3.49 4.41 -0.39
N ILE A 95 -3.43 5.57 -1.04
CA ILE A 95 -4.62 6.28 -1.51
C ILE A 95 -4.52 6.61 -3.00
N GLU A 96 -5.65 6.52 -3.70
CA GLU A 96 -5.80 7.13 -5.02
C GLU A 96 -6.38 8.53 -4.86
N ASP A 97 -7.57 8.64 -4.27
CA ASP A 97 -8.25 9.89 -3.92
C ASP A 97 -9.13 9.78 -2.67
N GLY A 98 -9.02 8.68 -1.93
CA GLY A 98 -9.85 8.42 -0.77
C GLY A 98 -9.50 9.26 0.46
N TYR A 99 -10.30 9.07 1.51
CA TYR A 99 -10.06 9.65 2.83
C TYR A 99 -9.72 8.56 3.84
N VAL A 100 -8.86 8.90 4.79
CA VAL A 100 -8.53 8.05 5.94
C VAL A 100 -9.03 8.79 7.18
N ALA A 101 -9.82 8.12 8.00
CA ALA A 101 -10.28 8.69 9.27
C ALA A 101 -9.10 8.91 10.23
N ASP A 102 -9.18 9.95 11.04
CA ASP A 102 -8.16 10.29 12.04
C ASP A 102 -6.74 10.38 11.43
N PHE A 103 -6.65 10.93 10.21
CA PHE A 103 -5.47 10.88 9.34
C PHE A 103 -4.16 11.25 10.06
N GLU A 104 -4.14 12.38 10.77
CA GLU A 104 -2.94 12.84 11.48
C GLU A 104 -2.60 11.94 12.68
N GLU A 105 -3.62 11.54 13.45
CA GLU A 105 -3.44 10.63 14.57
C GLU A 105 -2.87 9.28 14.11
N VAL A 106 -3.31 8.76 12.95
CA VAL A 106 -2.97 7.42 12.48
C VAL A 106 -1.69 7.39 11.65
N THR A 107 -1.50 8.36 10.75
CA THR A 107 -0.34 8.37 9.84
C THR A 107 0.83 9.19 10.39
N GLY A 108 0.56 10.17 11.25
CA GLY A 108 1.55 11.13 11.71
C GLY A 108 1.92 12.21 10.70
N LEU A 109 1.07 12.37 9.68
CA LEU A 109 1.15 13.41 8.67
C LEU A 109 -0.07 14.31 8.81
N LYS A 110 0.11 15.62 8.68
CA LYS A 110 -0.97 16.60 8.67
C LYS A 110 -1.22 17.08 7.25
N VAL A 111 -2.46 16.96 6.78
CA VAL A 111 -2.87 17.51 5.47
C VAL A 111 -3.09 19.01 5.62
N GLN A 112 -2.27 19.81 4.94
CA GLN A 112 -2.39 21.25 4.88
C GLN A 112 -3.41 21.66 3.81
N THR A 113 -3.28 21.07 2.61
CA THR A 113 -4.24 21.27 1.53
C THR A 113 -4.40 20.01 0.69
N ARG A 114 -5.54 19.92 0.00
CA ARG A 114 -5.84 18.89 -0.99
C ARG A 114 -6.28 19.57 -2.28
N TYR A 115 -5.67 19.22 -3.40
CA TYR A 115 -6.05 19.78 -4.69
C TYR A 115 -5.92 18.75 -5.82
N ARG A 116 -6.71 18.96 -6.88
CA ARG A 116 -6.60 18.19 -8.12
C ARG A 116 -5.34 18.62 -8.86
N ARG A 117 -4.66 17.64 -9.44
CA ARG A 117 -3.50 17.87 -10.31
C ARG A 117 -3.58 17.00 -11.55
N SER A 118 -2.76 17.32 -12.53
CA SER A 118 -2.53 16.54 -13.74
C SER A 118 -1.03 16.49 -14.03
N GLY A 119 -0.64 15.51 -14.85
CA GLY A 119 0.76 15.32 -15.24
C GLY A 119 1.52 14.31 -14.39
N VAL A 120 2.79 14.14 -14.76
CA VAL A 120 3.71 13.20 -14.14
C VAL A 120 4.23 13.79 -12.82
N VAL A 121 4.15 12.99 -11.77
CA VAL A 121 4.70 13.27 -10.45
C VAL A 121 6.05 12.59 -10.38
N GLU A 122 7.11 13.37 -10.17
CA GLU A 122 8.46 12.88 -9.91
C GLU A 122 8.65 12.70 -8.40
N THR A 123 9.04 11.49 -8.00
CA THR A 123 9.24 11.16 -6.58
C THR A 123 10.53 10.39 -6.36
N VAL A 124 11.03 10.47 -5.12
CA VAL A 124 12.16 9.69 -4.64
C VAL A 124 11.73 8.94 -3.40
N ILE A 125 11.84 7.62 -3.42
CA ILE A 125 11.53 6.73 -2.28
C ILE A 125 12.73 5.83 -2.05
N GLY A 126 13.35 5.90 -0.87
CA GLY A 126 14.53 5.09 -0.55
C GLY A 126 15.67 5.21 -1.59
N GLY A 127 15.88 6.42 -2.14
CA GLY A 127 16.87 6.69 -3.20
C GLY A 127 16.46 6.24 -4.61
N THR A 128 15.28 5.62 -4.78
CA THR A 128 14.76 5.20 -6.08
C THR A 128 13.84 6.27 -6.65
N HIS A 129 14.10 6.68 -7.89
CA HIS A 129 13.24 7.61 -8.62
C HIS A 129 12.03 6.88 -9.21
N LEU A 130 10.83 7.37 -8.90
CA LEU A 130 9.56 6.84 -9.41
C LEU A 130 8.72 7.95 -10.02
N ASN A 131 8.19 7.68 -11.20
CA ASN A 131 7.32 8.59 -11.94
C ASN A 131 5.93 7.96 -12.11
N PHE A 132 4.89 8.71 -11.76
CA PHE A 132 3.51 8.24 -11.90
C PHE A 132 2.55 9.39 -12.15
N ASN A 133 1.35 9.08 -12.63
CA ASN A 133 0.26 10.05 -12.72
C ASN A 133 -0.62 9.93 -11.49
N ALA A 134 -0.94 11.06 -10.85
CA ALA A 134 -1.91 11.12 -9.75
C ALA A 134 -2.94 12.22 -10.00
N LEU A 135 -4.18 11.96 -9.62
CA LEU A 135 -5.30 12.90 -9.81
C LEU A 135 -5.38 13.95 -8.70
N ILE A 136 -4.81 13.65 -7.54
CA ILE A 136 -4.77 14.55 -6.39
C ILE A 136 -3.35 14.69 -5.84
N LYS A 137 -3.11 15.81 -5.17
CA LYS A 137 -2.00 16.01 -4.25
C LYS A 137 -2.56 16.32 -2.87
N LEU A 138 -2.03 15.63 -1.86
CA LEU A 138 -2.11 16.05 -0.47
C LEU A 138 -0.82 16.80 -0.16
N ALA A 139 -0.92 18.12 0.05
CA ALA A 139 0.19 18.88 0.62
C ALA A 139 0.24 18.55 2.11
N MET A 140 1.32 17.91 2.55
CA MET A 140 1.43 17.35 3.88
C MET A 140 2.66 17.82 4.61
N GLU A 141 2.55 17.86 5.93
CA GLU A 141 3.64 18.09 6.85
C GLU A 141 3.77 16.85 7.76
N ALA A 142 5.00 16.44 8.06
CA ALA A 142 5.23 15.37 9.01
C ALA A 142 5.23 15.91 10.44
N THR A 143 4.29 15.46 11.27
CA THR A 143 4.19 15.88 12.67
C THR A 143 4.89 14.91 13.60
N ARG A 144 4.67 13.61 13.37
CA ARG A 144 5.33 12.51 14.11
C ARG A 144 5.84 11.39 13.20
N ALA A 145 5.56 11.48 11.89
CA ALA A 145 5.99 10.48 10.93
C ALA A 145 7.46 10.67 10.51
N GLN A 146 8.16 9.56 10.34
CA GLN A 146 9.41 9.51 9.60
C GLN A 146 9.10 9.48 8.11
N VAL A 147 9.57 10.48 7.37
CA VAL A 147 9.42 10.54 5.91
C VAL A 147 10.42 9.59 5.26
N LEU A 148 9.91 8.71 4.40
CA LEU A 148 10.68 7.67 3.68
C LEU A 148 10.80 7.98 2.18
N GLY A 149 9.98 8.91 1.69
CA GLY A 149 10.04 9.40 0.33
C GLY A 149 9.27 10.70 0.16
N THR A 150 9.69 11.48 -0.84
CA THR A 150 9.12 12.80 -1.14
C THR A 150 8.88 12.96 -2.64
N GLU A 151 7.99 13.88 -2.97
CA GLU A 151 7.98 14.51 -4.28
C GLU A 151 9.17 15.48 -4.43
N LYS A 152 9.40 15.97 -5.66
CA LYS A 152 10.48 16.92 -5.98
C LYS A 152 10.46 18.20 -5.15
N ASP A 153 9.28 18.66 -4.72
CA ASP A 153 9.11 19.86 -3.90
C ASP A 153 9.25 19.59 -2.39
N GLY A 154 9.67 18.39 -2.01
CA GLY A 154 9.83 17.98 -0.61
C GLY A 154 8.54 17.51 0.07
N ASN A 155 7.40 17.58 -0.62
CA ASN A 155 6.15 17.07 -0.08
C ASN A 155 6.25 15.56 0.24
N PRO A 156 5.91 15.10 1.46
CA PRO A 156 5.92 13.68 1.80
C PRO A 156 5.02 12.88 0.84
N ILE A 157 5.53 11.77 0.31
CA ILE A 157 4.72 10.81 -0.47
C ILE A 157 4.65 9.45 0.20
N PHE A 158 5.68 9.08 0.97
CA PHE A 158 5.74 7.84 1.73
C PHE A 158 6.33 8.11 3.11
N ALA A 159 5.64 7.68 4.16
CA ALA A 159 6.10 7.89 5.53
C ALA A 159 5.65 6.75 6.43
N THR A 160 6.31 6.65 7.58
CA THR A 160 5.94 5.69 8.62
C THR A 160 5.87 6.34 9.98
N SER A 161 5.02 5.80 10.86
CA SER A 161 4.90 6.27 12.23
C SER A 161 4.49 5.14 13.17
N ALA A 162 4.89 5.24 14.44
CA ALA A 162 4.45 4.29 15.47
C ALA A 162 2.96 4.50 15.80
N TYR A 163 2.23 3.44 16.11
CA TYR A 163 0.85 3.55 16.58
C TYR A 163 0.56 2.46 17.62
N GLY A 164 0.50 2.84 18.90
CA GLY A 164 0.57 1.89 20.00
C GLY A 164 1.87 1.07 19.94
N LYS A 165 1.76 -0.26 19.99
CA LYS A 165 2.90 -1.18 19.86
C LYS A 165 3.27 -1.48 18.40
N GLY A 166 2.38 -1.15 17.45
CA GLY A 166 2.55 -1.41 16.04
C GLY A 166 3.04 -0.20 15.25
N ARG A 167 2.86 -0.27 13.93
CA ARG A 167 3.37 0.72 12.99
C ARG A 167 2.40 0.96 11.84
N VAL A 168 2.34 2.19 11.37
CA VAL A 168 1.60 2.60 10.18
C VAL A 168 2.58 3.04 9.10
N PHE A 169 2.35 2.58 7.88
CA PHE A 169 2.98 3.08 6.66
C PHE A 169 1.90 3.72 5.80
N PHE A 170 2.14 4.95 5.35
CA PHE A 170 1.21 5.67 4.50
C PHE A 170 1.90 6.09 3.20
N MET A 171 1.24 5.82 2.07
CA MET A 171 1.67 6.23 0.74
C MET A 171 0.59 7.03 0.01
N ALA A 172 0.88 8.28 -0.35
CA ALA A 172 0.00 9.17 -1.12
C ALA A 172 0.02 8.87 -2.64
N MET A 173 0.02 7.59 -2.99
CA MET A 173 0.06 7.10 -4.37
C MET A 173 -0.78 5.82 -4.49
N ARG A 174 -1.55 5.70 -5.57
CA ARG A 174 -2.20 4.44 -5.91
C ARG A 174 -1.16 3.35 -6.16
N LEU A 175 -1.39 2.16 -5.61
CA LEU A 175 -0.68 0.97 -6.04
C LEU A 175 -1.20 0.56 -7.42
N PHE A 176 -0.29 0.54 -8.37
CA PHE A 176 -0.56 0.06 -9.72
C PHE A 176 0.69 -0.65 -10.25
N TYR A 177 0.57 -1.94 -10.51
CA TYR A 177 1.59 -2.71 -11.19
C TYR A 177 1.35 -2.62 -12.70
N ARG A 178 2.26 -1.97 -13.42
CA ARG A 178 2.26 -1.94 -14.89
C ARG A 178 3.27 -2.97 -15.37
N THR A 179 2.83 -3.95 -16.16
CA THR A 179 3.67 -4.97 -16.81
C THR A 179 4.54 -4.40 -17.95
N GLU A 180 4.35 -3.14 -18.34
CA GLU A 180 5.16 -2.50 -19.36
C GLU A 180 6.44 -1.94 -18.76
N PHE A 181 7.53 -2.71 -18.87
CA PHE A 181 8.87 -2.18 -18.90
C PHE A 181 8.93 -1.10 -20.00
N ILE A 182 8.83 0.17 -19.62
CA ILE A 182 9.37 1.23 -20.47
C ILE A 182 10.88 1.05 -20.38
N GLY A 183 11.41 0.33 -21.36
CA GLY A 183 12.83 0.06 -21.49
C GLY A 183 13.63 1.33 -21.25
N ALA A 184 14.69 1.19 -20.47
CA ALA A 184 15.75 2.16 -20.41
C ALA A 184 16.08 2.59 -21.83
N LYS A 185 15.70 3.82 -22.20
CA LYS A 185 16.39 4.50 -23.30
C LYS A 185 17.82 4.64 -22.81
N SER A 186 18.64 3.68 -23.23
CA SER A 186 20.08 3.76 -23.24
C SER A 186 20.46 5.16 -23.73
N ARG A 187 20.85 6.03 -22.80
CA ARG A 187 21.70 7.17 -23.11
C ARG A 187 23.02 6.60 -23.62
N ARG A 188 23.11 6.31 -24.92
CA ARG A 188 24.37 6.49 -25.62
C ARG A 188 24.48 7.98 -25.90
N MET A 189 25.46 8.57 -25.23
CA MET A 189 25.94 9.93 -25.46
C MET A 189 26.31 10.10 -26.94
N MET A 190 26.19 11.34 -27.41
CA MET A 190 26.82 11.85 -28.63
C MET A 190 28.27 11.38 -28.75
N GLN A 191 28.60 10.81 -29.91
CA GLN A 191 29.75 11.16 -30.77
C GLN A 191 29.65 10.37 -32.08
#